data_AF-A0A2G0QDR8-F1
#
_entry.id   AF-A0A2G0QDR8-F1
#
_cell.length_a   1.000
_cell.length_b   1.000
_cell.length_c   1.000
_cell.angle_alpha   90.00
_cell.angle_beta   90.00
_cell.angle_gamma   90.00
#
_symmetry.space_group_name_H-M   'P 1'
#
loop_
_entity.id
_entity.type
_entity.pdbx_description
1 polymer ?
#
loop_
_entity_poly.entity_id
_entity_poly.type
_entity_poly.pdbx_seq_one_letter_code
_entity_poly.pdbx_strand_id
1 'polypeptide(L)'
;MRRIAIVGGGQAGLPLALGLLDKGYQVTVVTNRTPDDVCNGRVMSSQCMFDSSLQFERDLGLNHWESQCPPVEGIGFAVPHPEISNEKVIAWKCPAR
;
A
#
# COMPACT_ATOMS: atom_id res chain seq x y z
N MET A 1 20.57 -20.19 -12.71
CA MET A 1 19.67 -19.59 -11.69
C MET A 1 20.32 -18.35 -11.09
N ARG A 2 19.66 -17.19 -11.11
CA ARG A 2 20.17 -15.97 -10.45
C ARG A 2 19.68 -15.93 -9.00
N ARG A 3 20.50 -15.41 -8.10
CA ARG A 3 20.14 -15.15 -6.69
C ARG A 3 19.87 -13.66 -6.51
N ILE A 4 18.77 -13.32 -5.86
CA ILE A 4 18.32 -11.93 -5.69
C ILE A 4 18.12 -11.65 -4.20
N ALA A 5 18.82 -10.63 -3.68
CA ALA A 5 18.63 -10.14 -2.34
C ALA A 5 17.79 -8.85 -2.37
N ILE A 6 16.80 -8.76 -1.49
CA ILE A 6 15.92 -7.60 -1.32
C ILE A 6 16.05 -7.12 0.12
N VAL A 7 16.36 -5.84 0.31
CA VAL A 7 16.45 -5.22 1.64
C VAL A 7 15.17 -4.41 1.88
N GLY A 8 14.30 -4.91 2.74
CA GLY A 8 13.01 -4.30 3.11
C GLY A 8 11.82 -5.22 2.82
N GLY A 9 11.02 -5.51 3.86
CA GLY A 9 9.80 -6.33 3.78
C GLY A 9 8.50 -5.51 3.70
N GLY A 10 8.53 -4.31 3.10
CA GLY A 10 7.34 -3.48 2.91
C GLY A 10 6.64 -3.75 1.58
N GLN A 11 5.67 -2.88 1.22
CA GLN A 11 4.81 -3.09 0.06
C GLN A 11 5.50 -3.05 -1.30
N ALA A 12 6.69 -2.47 -1.40
CA ALA A 12 7.51 -2.61 -2.61
C ALA A 12 8.31 -3.94 -2.63
N GLY A 13 8.77 -4.40 -1.46
CA GLY A 13 9.72 -5.51 -1.35
C GLY A 13 9.06 -6.88 -1.36
N LEU A 14 7.96 -7.08 -0.61
CA LEU A 14 7.31 -8.38 -0.51
C LEU A 14 6.61 -8.81 -1.81
N PRO A 15 5.78 -7.98 -2.48
CA PRO A 15 5.20 -8.37 -3.76
C PRO A 15 6.27 -8.69 -4.82
N LEU A 16 7.35 -7.90 -4.88
CA LEU A 16 8.48 -8.18 -5.76
C LEU A 16 9.15 -9.54 -5.43
N ALA A 17 9.40 -9.80 -4.15
CA ALA A 17 10.02 -11.05 -3.71
C ALA A 17 9.17 -12.27 -4.09
N LEU A 18 7.86 -12.19 -3.88
CA LEU A 18 6.91 -13.25 -4.18
C LEU A 18 6.78 -13.47 -5.69
N GLY A 19 6.68 -12.40 -6.49
CA GLY A 19 6.65 -12.52 -7.95
C GLY A 19 7.95 -13.05 -8.56
N LEU A 20 9.11 -12.77 -7.96
CA LEU A 20 10.38 -13.38 -8.36
C LEU A 20 10.47 -14.86 -7.93
N LEU A 21 9.98 -15.19 -6.74
CA LEU A 21 9.94 -16.57 -6.27
C LEU A 21 9.06 -17.44 -7.17
N ASP A 22 7.87 -16.94 -7.55
CA ASP A 22 6.95 -17.62 -8.48
C ASP A 22 7.59 -17.92 -9.85
N LYS A 23 8.46 -17.02 -10.33
CA LYS A 23 9.25 -17.20 -11.55
C LYS A 23 10.46 -18.14 -11.40
N GLY A 24 10.63 -18.79 -10.25
CA GLY A 24 11.70 -19.76 -10.00
C GLY A 24 13.07 -19.15 -9.68
N TYR A 25 13.13 -17.87 -9.28
CA TYR A 25 14.37 -17.28 -8.77
C TYR A 25 14.62 -17.67 -7.31
N GLN A 26 15.89 -17.72 -6.91
CA GLN A 26 16.23 -17.83 -5.50
C GLN A 26 16.25 -16.42 -4.88
N VAL A 27 15.34 -16.16 -3.95
CA VAL A 27 15.13 -14.84 -3.35
C VAL A 27 15.49 -14.86 -1.86
N THR A 28 16.15 -13.81 -1.38
CA THR A 28 16.38 -13.57 0.05
C THR A 28 15.85 -12.20 0.42
N VAL A 29 14.95 -12.13 1.40
CA VAL A 29 14.45 -10.86 1.95
C VAL A 29 15.11 -10.61 3.30
N VAL A 30 15.71 -9.43 3.45
CA VAL A 30 16.27 -8.96 4.71
C VAL A 30 15.39 -7.84 5.23
N THR A 31 14.86 -7.99 6.43
CA THR A 31 14.02 -6.99 7.10
C THR A 31 14.37 -6.96 8.59
N ASN A 32 14.17 -5.81 9.23
CA ASN A 32 14.47 -5.62 10.65
C ASN A 32 13.28 -5.97 11.57
N ARG A 33 12.25 -6.62 11.04
CA ARG A 33 11.01 -6.98 11.74
C ARG A 33 10.60 -8.40 11.37
N THR A 34 10.19 -9.16 12.37
CA THR A 34 9.54 -10.46 12.20
C THR A 34 8.08 -10.29 11.79
N PRO A 35 7.41 -11.34 11.28
CA PRO A 35 5.97 -11.32 11.07
C PRO A 35 5.17 -10.94 12.34
N ASP A 36 5.60 -11.41 13.51
CA ASP A 36 4.93 -11.11 14.79
C ASP A 36 5.09 -9.64 15.19
N ASP A 37 6.25 -9.02 14.92
CA ASP A 37 6.48 -7.59 15.15
C ASP A 37 5.53 -6.73 14.30
N VAL A 38 5.18 -7.18 13.09
CA VAL A 38 4.25 -6.48 12.20
C VAL A 38 2.80 -6.70 12.65
N CYS A 39 2.43 -7.95 12.94
CA CYS A 39 1.06 -8.32 13.32
C CYS A 39 0.62 -7.67 14.65
N ASN A 40 1.51 -7.67 15.65
CA ASN A 40 1.22 -7.15 16.99
C ASN A 40 1.76 -5.72 17.22
N GLY A 41 2.39 -5.14 16.20
CA GLY A 41 3.01 -3.83 16.26
C GLY A 41 2.01 -2.67 16.18
N ARG A 42 2.54 -1.45 16.27
CA ARG A 42 1.76 -0.24 15.95
C ARG A 42 1.58 -0.14 14.44
N VAL A 43 0.50 0.52 14.01
CA VAL A 43 0.30 0.88 12.60
C VAL A 43 1.54 1.60 12.09
N MET A 44 2.20 1.00 11.10
CA MET A 44 3.48 1.49 10.56
C MET A 44 3.30 2.50 9.45
N SER A 45 2.21 2.39 8.68
CA SER A 45 1.91 3.26 7.56
C SER A 45 0.41 3.31 7.30
N SER A 46 -0.11 4.51 7.05
CA SER A 46 -1.47 4.72 6.52
C SER A 46 -1.40 4.82 4.99
N GLN A 47 -0.83 3.79 4.35
CA GLN A 47 -0.67 3.76 2.90
C GLN A 47 -2.04 3.65 2.22
N CYS A 48 -2.24 4.47 1.19
CA CYS A 48 -3.35 4.36 0.27
C CYS A 48 -2.85 3.72 -1.02
N MET A 49 -3.42 2.58 -1.39
CA MET A 49 -3.07 1.87 -2.62
C MET A 49 -3.99 2.30 -3.76
N PHE A 50 -3.39 2.75 -4.85
CA PHE A 50 -4.12 3.03 -6.09
C PHE A 50 -4.31 1.76 -6.92
N ASP A 51 -5.28 1.77 -7.83
CA ASP A 51 -5.69 0.58 -8.59
C ASP A 51 -4.52 -0.13 -9.29
N SER A 52 -3.59 0.60 -9.90
CA SER A 52 -2.42 -0.01 -10.55
C SER A 52 -1.55 -0.81 -9.59
N SER A 53 -1.46 -0.40 -8.33
CA SER A 53 -0.69 -1.12 -7.31
C SER A 53 -1.44 -2.36 -6.83
N LEU A 54 -2.76 -2.24 -6.64
CA LEU A 54 -3.65 -3.35 -6.32
C LEU A 54 -3.67 -4.40 -7.44
N GLN A 55 -3.55 -3.99 -8.70
CA GLN A 55 -3.51 -4.92 -9.82
C GLN A 55 -2.32 -5.87 -9.76
N PHE A 56 -1.14 -5.40 -9.33
CA PHE A 56 0.01 -6.30 -9.10
C PHE A 56 -0.28 -7.32 -8.01
N GLU A 57 -0.99 -6.93 -6.96
CA GLU A 57 -1.38 -7.85 -5.89
C GLU A 57 -2.43 -8.86 -6.39
N ARG A 58 -3.38 -8.45 -7.23
CA ARG A 58 -4.37 -9.35 -7.86
C ARG A 58 -3.70 -10.36 -8.77
N ASP A 59 -2.80 -9.90 -9.64
CA ASP A 59 -2.09 -10.75 -10.61
C ASP A 59 -1.24 -11.83 -9.91
N LEU A 60 -0.70 -11.52 -8.72
CA LEU A 60 0.06 -12.43 -7.88
C LEU A 60 -0.81 -13.24 -6.89
N GLY A 61 -2.13 -13.02 -6.86
CA GLY A 61 -3.03 -13.69 -5.91
C GLY A 61 -2.85 -13.28 -4.45
N LEU A 62 -2.28 -12.10 -4.20
CA LEU A 62 -1.96 -11.56 -2.86
C LEU A 62 -3.03 -10.60 -2.33
N ASN A 63 -3.94 -10.13 -3.18
CA ASN A 63 -5.00 -9.20 -2.78
C ASN A 63 -6.15 -9.92 -2.03
N HIS A 64 -5.89 -10.39 -0.82
CA HIS A 64 -6.85 -11.15 -0.01
C HIS A 64 -7.96 -10.29 0.61
N TRP A 65 -7.85 -8.96 0.52
CA TRP A 65 -8.65 -8.01 1.30
C TRP A 65 -9.69 -7.27 0.47
N GLU A 66 -9.69 -7.46 -0.84
CA GLU A 66 -10.52 -6.69 -1.78
C GLU A 66 -12.02 -6.71 -1.45
N SER A 67 -12.53 -7.83 -0.94
CA SER A 67 -13.94 -7.95 -0.53
C SER A 67 -14.28 -7.34 0.83
N GLN A 68 -13.28 -7.06 1.66
CA GLN A 68 -13.44 -6.55 3.03
C GLN A 68 -13.05 -5.08 3.16
N CYS A 69 -12.09 -4.63 2.35
CA CYS A 69 -11.58 -3.27 2.37
C CYS A 69 -12.52 -2.35 1.57
N PRO A 70 -13.09 -1.29 2.17
CA PRO A 70 -13.91 -0.34 1.44
C PRO A 70 -13.12 0.34 0.30
N PRO A 71 -13.73 0.56 -0.86
CA PRO A 71 -13.05 1.25 -1.96
C PRO A 71 -12.82 2.73 -1.62
N VAL A 72 -11.82 3.31 -2.26
CA VAL A 72 -11.67 4.77 -2.28
C VAL A 72 -12.71 5.35 -3.24
N GLU A 73 -13.78 5.93 -2.69
CA GLU A 73 -14.90 6.46 -3.47
C GLU A 73 -14.64 7.84 -4.09
N GLY A 74 -13.48 8.44 -3.84
CA GLY A 74 -13.11 9.73 -4.42
C GLY A 74 -12.03 10.46 -3.64
N ILE A 75 -11.72 11.66 -4.12
CA ILE A 75 -10.75 12.57 -3.53
C ILE A 75 -11.41 13.91 -3.20
N GLY A 76 -11.09 14.44 -2.03
CA GLY A 76 -11.49 15.77 -1.59
C GLY A 76 -10.27 16.66 -1.39
N PHE A 77 -10.39 17.92 -1.78
CA PHE A 77 -9.39 18.94 -1.50
C PHE A 77 -10.05 20.12 -0.81
N ALA A 78 -9.43 20.60 0.27
CA ALA A 78 -9.90 21.75 1.01
C ALA A 78 -8.73 22.64 1.42
N VAL A 79 -8.92 23.95 1.32
CA VAL A 79 -8.00 24.95 1.85
C VAL A 79 -8.73 25.69 2.98
N PRO A 80 -8.18 25.70 4.21
CA PRO A 80 -8.79 26.41 5.32
C PRO A 80 -8.76 27.93 5.07
N HIS A 81 -9.76 28.64 5.56
CA HIS A 81 -9.73 30.09 5.58
C HIS A 81 -8.61 30.57 6.53
N PRO A 82 -7.74 31.51 6.12
CA PRO A 82 -6.58 31.90 6.92
C PRO A 82 -6.96 32.61 8.23
N GLU A 83 -8.10 33.32 8.24
CA GLU A 83 -8.50 34.18 9.37
C GLU A 83 -9.75 33.70 10.13
N ILE A 84 -10.58 32.84 9.52
CA ILE A 84 -11.86 32.44 10.10
C ILE A 84 -11.76 30.96 10.42
N SER A 85 -11.69 30.65 11.72
CA SER A 85 -11.60 29.26 12.18
C SER A 85 -12.77 28.43 11.66
N ASN A 86 -12.47 27.20 11.24
CA ASN A 86 -13.41 26.21 10.69
C ASN A 86 -14.06 26.55 9.34
N GLU A 87 -13.73 27.68 8.71
CA GLU A 87 -14.19 28.00 7.35
C GLU A 87 -13.20 27.49 6.29
N LYS A 88 -13.69 27.30 5.06
CA LYS A 88 -12.88 26.84 3.91
C LYS A 88 -12.96 27.85 2.77
N VAL A 89 -11.82 28.33 2.30
CA VAL A 89 -11.76 29.21 1.11
C VAL A 89 -11.88 28.44 -0.19
N ILE A 90 -11.44 27.18 -0.20
CA ILE A 90 -11.65 26.23 -1.30
C ILE A 90 -12.17 24.93 -0.71
N ALA A 91 -13.22 24.38 -1.32
CA ALA A 91 -13.71 23.04 -1.06
C ALA A 91 -14.12 22.39 -2.38
N TRP A 92 -13.46 21.28 -2.72
CA TRP A 92 -13.74 20.51 -3.93
C TRP A 92 -13.73 19.02 -3.62
N LYS A 93 -14.56 18.28 -4.35
CA LYS A 93 -14.63 16.82 -4.29
C LYS A 93 -14.79 16.26 -5.69
N CYS A 94 -14.09 15.18 -5.97
CA CYS A 94 -14.26 14.38 -7.18
C CYS A 94 -14.51 12.93 -6.77
N PRO A 95 -15.68 12.35 -7.10
CA PRO A 95 -15.91 10.94 -6.89
C PRO A 95 -15.02 10.11 -7.82
N ALA A 96 -14.51 8.99 -7.32
CA ALA A 96 -13.95 7.94 -8.15
C ALA A 96 -15.10 7.35 -9.00
N ARG A 97 -14.86 7.14 -10.29
CA ARG A 97 -15.85 6.53 -11.20
C ARG A 97 -15.82 5.01 -11.09
#